data_AF-A0A6P0Y5H3-F1
#
_entry.id   AF-A0A6P0Y5H3-F1
#
_cell.length_a   1.000
_cell.length_b   1.000
_cell.length_c   1.000
_cell.angle_alpha   90.00
_cell.angle_beta   90.00
_cell.angle_gamma   90.00
#
_symmetry.space_group_name_H-M   'P 1'
#
loop_
_entity.id
_entity.type
_entity.pdbx_description
1 polymer ?
#
loop_
_entity_poly.entity_id
_entity_poly.type
_entity_poly.pdbx_seq_one_letter_code
_entity_poly.pdbx_strand_id
1 'polypeptide(L)'
;MSAKVKLTIIQGSMLGKEFIFEERTTCIIGRHRDCRPRLPSDEQHRTISRYHCLLDINPPDIRVRDFASKNGTYVNGKKIGQRQSEHLSETTTKNNFPEYELKSGDQIQLGNTIFQVSLEEETEMPPEMLEQPKTWQVKTVELSTLPPSLGDSTLTTIPGYTTLNLLGKGGCGEVYLAKNNQTQELIALKTMLPEVTNNPNAINRFLREIENTKALNHPNVVKLKDYYYCEHLFFFTLEYCNGGSIWNLMQSHGYQLSVDVAVPIILQALDGLEYAHNAEIPYVKKADGSLSMGRGLVHRDIKPANIFLSNNVDNSTVVKIADYGLAKAFDLAGLSGQTITGNKGGTFPFMPIINY
;
A
#
# COMPACT_ATOMS: atom_id res chain seq x y z
N MET A 1 24.21 -11.15 1.72
CA MET A 1 23.88 -12.04 2.85
C MET A 1 22.49 -11.62 3.30
N SER A 2 21.47 -12.48 3.18
CA SER A 2 20.09 -12.11 3.52
C SER A 2 19.55 -13.03 4.60
N ALA A 3 19.04 -12.41 5.67
CA ALA A 3 18.19 -13.09 6.63
C ALA A 3 16.99 -13.70 5.92
N LYS A 4 16.43 -14.78 6.47
CA LYS A 4 15.31 -15.50 5.86
C LYS A 4 14.20 -15.69 6.87
N VAL A 5 12.96 -15.51 6.39
CA VAL A 5 11.75 -15.85 7.15
C VAL A 5 11.17 -17.11 6.54
N LYS A 6 11.00 -18.13 7.37
CA LYS A 6 10.42 -19.41 6.97
C LYS A 6 9.10 -19.61 7.69
N LEU A 7 8.06 -19.93 6.95
CA LEU A 7 6.75 -20.35 7.47
C LEU A 7 6.55 -21.83 7.18
N THR A 8 6.53 -22.65 8.21
CA THR A 8 6.31 -24.10 8.09
C THR A 8 4.94 -24.47 8.63
N ILE A 9 4.15 -25.22 7.87
CA ILE A 9 2.86 -25.70 8.35
C ILE A 9 3.10 -26.88 9.31
N ILE A 10 2.80 -26.68 10.59
CA ILE A 10 2.98 -27.66 11.66
C ILE A 10 1.67 -28.37 12.06
N GLN A 11 0.53 -27.93 11.52
CA GLN A 11 -0.76 -28.57 11.72
C GLN A 11 -1.69 -28.30 10.54
N GLY A 12 -2.54 -29.28 10.21
CA GLY A 12 -3.49 -29.23 9.08
C GLY A 12 -3.10 -30.21 7.97
N SER A 13 -3.88 -30.27 6.89
CA SER A 13 -3.66 -31.24 5.80
C SER A 13 -2.47 -30.93 4.90
N MET A 14 -1.83 -29.79 5.10
CA MET A 14 -0.59 -29.40 4.43
C MET A 14 0.64 -29.51 5.34
N LEU A 15 0.58 -30.38 6.36
CA LEU A 15 1.67 -30.60 7.33
C LEU A 15 3.03 -30.78 6.63
N GLY A 16 4.04 -30.07 7.11
CA GLY A 16 5.41 -30.11 6.60
C GLY A 16 5.66 -29.20 5.39
N LYS A 17 4.65 -28.53 4.84
CA LYS A 17 4.86 -27.58 3.74
C LYS A 17 5.51 -26.30 4.23
N GLU A 18 6.53 -25.85 3.51
CA GLU A 18 7.33 -24.69 3.86
C GLU A 18 7.16 -23.57 2.83
N PHE A 19 7.19 -22.34 3.31
CA PHE A 19 7.22 -21.13 2.51
C PHE A 19 8.39 -20.29 2.99
N ILE A 20 9.38 -20.10 2.12
CA ILE A 20 10.62 -19.41 2.44
C ILE A 20 10.58 -18.04 1.76
N PHE A 21 10.86 -17.02 2.55
CA PHE A 21 10.92 -15.64 2.13
C PHE A 21 12.31 -15.10 2.44
N GLU A 22 13.10 -14.95 1.38
CA GLU A 22 14.47 -14.43 1.43
C GLU A 22 14.52 -12.92 1.10
N GLU A 23 13.34 -12.34 0.85
CA GLU A 23 13.09 -11.06 0.22
C GLU A 23 11.96 -10.32 0.93
N ARG A 24 11.98 -8.98 0.98
CA ARG A 24 10.85 -8.20 1.48
C ARG A 24 9.61 -8.50 0.64
N THR A 25 8.58 -9.03 1.28
CA THR A 25 7.40 -9.53 0.61
C THR A 25 6.18 -9.08 1.38
N THR A 26 5.33 -8.29 0.74
CA THR A 26 3.95 -8.10 1.21
C THR A 26 3.05 -9.07 0.47
N CYS A 27 2.48 -10.02 1.19
CA CYS A 27 1.67 -11.07 0.59
C CYS A 27 0.49 -11.43 1.48
N ILE A 28 -0.50 -12.10 0.88
CA ILE A 28 -1.72 -12.51 1.57
C ILE A 28 -1.71 -14.02 1.69
N ILE A 29 -1.97 -14.53 2.89
CA ILE A 29 -2.28 -15.95 3.10
C ILE A 29 -3.75 -16.16 2.79
N GLY A 30 -4.16 -17.26 2.15
CA GLY A 30 -5.59 -17.53 1.96
C GLY A 30 -5.87 -18.60 0.91
N ARG A 31 -7.16 -18.86 0.68
CA ARG A 31 -7.60 -19.89 -0.29
C ARG A 31 -7.59 -19.45 -1.75
N HIS A 32 -7.53 -18.14 -2.01
CA HIS A 32 -7.54 -17.61 -3.37
C HIS A 32 -6.27 -18.02 -4.12
N ARG A 33 -6.37 -18.14 -5.45
CA ARG A 33 -5.23 -18.54 -6.29
C ARG A 33 -4.04 -17.56 -6.23
N ASP A 34 -4.31 -16.31 -5.89
CA ASP A 34 -3.32 -15.23 -5.84
C ASP A 34 -2.65 -15.08 -4.47
N CYS A 35 -3.10 -15.84 -3.47
CA CYS A 35 -2.47 -15.85 -2.14
C CYS A 35 -1.11 -16.54 -2.19
N ARG A 36 -0.18 -16.07 -1.38
CA ARG A 36 1.15 -16.65 -1.17
C ARG A 36 1.53 -16.42 0.28
N PRO A 37 1.45 -17.43 1.17
CA PRO A 37 1.07 -18.82 0.94
C PRO A 37 -0.38 -19.05 0.45
N ARG A 38 -0.56 -19.93 -0.53
CA ARG A 38 -1.89 -20.40 -0.98
C ARG A 38 -2.30 -21.66 -0.22
N LEU A 39 -3.49 -21.62 0.34
CA LEU A 39 -4.17 -22.77 0.93
C LEU A 39 -5.21 -23.34 -0.06
N PRO A 40 -5.48 -24.66 -0.06
CA PRO A 40 -6.47 -25.29 -0.91
C PRO A 40 -7.86 -24.71 -0.76
N SER A 41 -8.67 -24.81 -1.82
CA SER A 41 -10.10 -24.49 -1.80
C SER A 41 -10.96 -25.74 -1.60
N ASP A 42 -10.54 -26.61 -0.68
CA ASP A 42 -11.27 -27.84 -0.32
C ASP A 42 -12.15 -27.63 0.93
N GLU A 43 -12.85 -28.69 1.34
CA GLU A 43 -13.72 -28.68 2.51
C GLU A 43 -12.96 -28.47 3.83
N GLN A 44 -11.72 -28.98 3.92
CA GLN A 44 -10.89 -28.90 5.13
C GLN A 44 -10.40 -27.47 5.42
N HIS A 45 -10.22 -26.66 4.37
CA HIS A 45 -9.81 -25.26 4.50
C HIS A 45 -11.00 -24.28 4.40
N ARG A 46 -12.25 -24.77 4.33
CA ARG A 46 -13.43 -23.91 4.14
C ARG A 46 -13.60 -22.84 5.22
N THR A 47 -13.05 -23.07 6.41
CA THR A 47 -13.00 -22.12 7.53
C THR A 47 -11.98 -21.00 7.35
N ILE A 48 -11.14 -21.06 6.32
CA ILE A 48 -10.16 -20.04 5.99
C ILE A 48 -10.75 -19.12 4.92
N SER A 49 -10.68 -17.79 5.08
CA SER A 49 -11.14 -16.86 4.04
C SER A 49 -10.31 -16.97 2.75
N ARG A 50 -10.89 -16.54 1.62
CA ARG A 50 -10.17 -16.47 0.32
C ARG A 50 -8.90 -15.61 0.42
N TYR A 51 -9.02 -14.50 1.12
CA TYR A 51 -7.92 -13.64 1.56
C TYR A 51 -7.96 -13.61 3.09
N HIS A 52 -6.97 -14.24 3.69
CA HIS A 52 -6.76 -14.63 5.09
C HIS A 52 -6.43 -13.48 6.05
N CYS A 53 -5.12 -13.31 6.10
CA CYS A 53 -4.31 -12.35 6.80
C CYS A 53 -3.24 -11.85 5.82
N LEU A 54 -2.76 -10.64 6.04
CA LEU A 54 -1.65 -10.05 5.31
C LEU A 54 -0.36 -10.27 6.10
N LEU A 55 0.70 -10.61 5.40
CA LEU A 55 2.06 -10.63 5.91
C LEU A 55 2.84 -9.47 5.31
N ASP A 56 3.46 -8.66 6.17
CA ASP A 56 4.55 -7.76 5.78
C ASP A 56 5.84 -8.41 6.27
N ILE A 57 6.57 -9.01 5.34
CA ILE A 57 7.79 -9.75 5.62
C ILE A 57 8.95 -8.87 5.16
N ASN A 58 9.86 -8.55 6.06
CA ASN A 58 11.10 -7.83 5.81
C ASN A 58 12.23 -8.59 6.51
N PRO A 59 12.70 -9.74 5.98
CA PRO A 59 13.55 -10.64 6.72
C PRO A 59 14.73 -9.95 7.42
N PRO A 60 14.99 -10.22 8.71
CA PRO A 60 14.34 -11.24 9.55
C PRO A 60 12.98 -10.81 10.12
N ASP A 61 12.58 -9.54 9.98
CA ASP A 61 11.32 -9.04 10.53
C ASP A 61 10.12 -9.61 9.77
N ILE A 62 9.05 -9.88 10.51
CA ILE A 62 7.77 -10.29 9.94
C ILE A 62 6.63 -9.79 10.82
N ARG A 63 5.59 -9.28 10.16
CA ARG A 63 4.35 -8.85 10.81
C ARG A 63 3.16 -9.52 10.16
N VAL A 64 2.18 -9.88 10.97
CA VAL A 64 0.91 -10.42 10.52
C VAL A 64 -0.23 -9.50 10.93
N ARG A 65 -1.20 -9.33 10.03
CA ARG A 65 -2.44 -8.62 10.29
C ARG A 65 -3.62 -9.44 9.80
N ASP A 66 -4.65 -9.64 10.62
CA ASP A 66 -5.89 -10.25 10.14
C ASP A 66 -6.53 -9.36 9.07
N PHE A 67 -6.99 -9.96 7.97
CA PHE A 67 -7.47 -9.25 6.79
C PHE A 67 -8.99 -9.36 6.68
N ALA A 68 -9.68 -9.08 7.79
CA ALA A 68 -11.13 -9.24 7.98
C ALA A 68 -11.60 -10.68 7.68
N SER A 69 -10.88 -11.66 8.23
CA SER A 69 -11.19 -13.07 8.00
C SER A 69 -12.52 -13.47 8.65
N LYS A 70 -13.20 -14.49 8.10
CA LYS A 70 -14.52 -14.92 8.61
C LYS A 70 -14.43 -15.54 10.00
N ASN A 71 -13.36 -16.29 10.27
CA ASN A 71 -13.20 -17.09 11.51
C ASN A 71 -12.04 -16.63 12.41
N GLY A 72 -11.30 -15.62 11.98
CA GLY A 72 -10.24 -14.97 12.73
C GLY A 72 -8.86 -15.56 12.49
N THR A 73 -7.86 -14.69 12.63
CA THR A 73 -6.44 -15.05 12.70
C THR A 73 -6.00 -15.08 14.16
N TYR A 74 -5.20 -16.09 14.53
CA TYR A 74 -4.67 -16.25 15.88
C TYR A 74 -3.15 -16.32 15.83
N VAL A 75 -2.49 -15.73 16.83
CA VAL A 75 -1.04 -15.82 17.03
C VAL A 75 -0.81 -16.41 18.43
N ASN A 76 -0.09 -17.53 18.52
CA ASN A 76 0.16 -18.25 19.77
C ASN A 76 -1.13 -18.53 20.57
N GLY A 77 -2.20 -18.92 19.87
CA GLY A 77 -3.53 -19.18 20.46
C GLY A 77 -4.35 -17.93 20.79
N LYS A 78 -3.78 -16.72 20.72
CA LYS A 78 -4.52 -15.47 20.95
C LYS A 78 -5.10 -14.94 19.64
N LYS A 79 -6.41 -14.70 19.58
CA LYS A 79 -7.04 -14.05 18.41
C LYS A 79 -6.51 -12.63 18.25
N ILE A 80 -5.97 -12.32 17.07
CA ILE A 80 -5.46 -10.99 16.73
C ILE A 80 -6.44 -10.16 15.87
N GLY A 81 -7.41 -10.81 15.24
CA GLY A 81 -8.49 -10.13 14.51
C GLY A 81 -9.49 -11.11 13.88
N GLN A 82 -10.68 -10.63 13.54
CA GLN A 82 -11.75 -11.32 12.80
C GLN A 82 -12.80 -10.30 12.32
N ARG A 83 -13.52 -10.59 11.22
CA ARG A 83 -14.75 -9.86 10.85
C ARG A 83 -15.82 -9.99 11.95
N GLN A 84 -16.35 -8.88 12.46
CA GLN A 84 -17.52 -8.91 13.35
C GLN A 84 -18.80 -9.24 12.57
N SER A 85 -19.65 -10.12 13.12
CA SER A 85 -20.98 -10.43 12.55
C SER A 85 -22.00 -9.36 12.92
N GLU A 86 -22.95 -9.07 12.02
CA GLU A 86 -23.99 -8.03 12.13
C GLU A 86 -24.97 -8.18 13.32
N HIS A 87 -24.86 -9.23 14.13
CA HIS A 87 -25.72 -9.50 15.28
C HIS A 87 -24.93 -9.87 16.54
N LEU A 88 -24.32 -8.90 17.22
CA LEU A 88 -23.96 -9.04 18.63
C LEU A 88 -24.24 -7.71 19.36
N SER A 89 -24.96 -7.85 20.46
CA SER A 89 -25.60 -6.84 21.30
C SER A 89 -24.75 -5.64 21.71
N GLU A 90 -25.45 -4.54 21.99
CA GLU A 90 -25.00 -3.25 22.54
C GLU A 90 -24.14 -3.37 23.81
N THR A 91 -22.92 -3.90 23.71
CA THR A 91 -21.87 -3.70 24.71
C THR A 91 -20.50 -3.92 24.07
N THR A 92 -19.96 -2.83 23.52
CA THR A 92 -18.52 -2.50 23.48
C THR A 92 -17.54 -3.60 23.03
N THR A 93 -17.33 -3.78 21.71
CA THR A 93 -16.10 -4.42 21.20
C THR A 93 -15.54 -3.72 19.96
N LYS A 94 -14.37 -3.09 20.15
CA LYS A 94 -13.54 -2.33 19.21
C LYS A 94 -13.15 -3.16 17.97
N ASN A 95 -13.43 -2.67 16.76
CA ASN A 95 -12.95 -3.27 15.50
C ASN A 95 -11.51 -2.83 15.21
N ASN A 96 -10.55 -3.53 15.79
CA ASN A 96 -9.12 -3.30 15.60
C ASN A 96 -8.51 -4.55 14.94
N PHE A 97 -7.83 -4.39 13.81
CA PHE A 97 -7.00 -5.43 13.20
C PHE A 97 -5.52 -5.04 13.36
N PRO A 98 -4.98 -5.06 14.60
CA PRO A 98 -3.61 -4.63 14.87
C PRO A 98 -2.59 -5.49 14.10
N GLU A 99 -1.51 -4.86 13.65
CA GLU A 99 -0.32 -5.60 13.23
C GLU A 99 0.31 -6.27 14.46
N TYR A 100 0.62 -7.55 14.31
CA TYR A 100 1.37 -8.32 15.28
C TYR A 100 2.74 -8.62 14.70
N GLU A 101 3.77 -8.12 15.36
CA GLU A 101 5.15 -8.52 15.11
C GLU A 101 5.34 -9.96 15.57
N LEU A 102 5.97 -10.76 14.71
CA LEU A 102 6.19 -12.18 14.92
C LEU A 102 7.67 -12.45 15.16
N LYS A 103 7.94 -13.31 16.13
CA LYS A 103 9.27 -13.79 16.48
C LYS A 103 9.49 -15.22 15.98
N SER A 104 10.75 -15.63 15.92
CA SER A 104 11.09 -17.03 15.66
C SER A 104 10.42 -17.92 16.73
N GLY A 105 9.70 -18.95 16.28
CA GLY A 105 8.88 -19.83 17.11
C GLY A 105 7.39 -19.47 17.21
N ASP A 106 6.99 -18.26 16.82
CA ASP A 106 5.58 -17.87 16.89
C ASP A 106 4.71 -18.68 15.92
N GLN A 107 3.46 -18.93 16.32
CA GLN A 107 2.51 -19.75 15.57
C GLN A 107 1.33 -18.92 15.08
N ILE A 108 1.15 -18.85 13.77
CA ILE A 108 -0.02 -18.22 13.12
C ILE A 108 -1.05 -19.31 12.82
N GLN A 109 -2.22 -19.25 13.43
CA GLN A 109 -3.31 -20.19 13.20
C GLN A 109 -4.43 -19.56 12.38
N LEU A 110 -4.79 -20.24 11.28
CA LEU A 110 -5.90 -19.92 10.39
C LEU A 110 -6.83 -21.14 10.29
N GLY A 111 -7.98 -21.12 10.97
CA GLY A 111 -8.84 -22.30 11.07
C GLY A 111 -8.09 -23.49 11.69
N ASN A 112 -7.97 -24.58 10.94
CA ASN A 112 -7.26 -25.80 11.38
C ASN A 112 -5.78 -25.83 10.96
N THR A 113 -5.31 -24.82 10.21
CA THR A 113 -3.92 -24.75 9.72
C THR A 113 -3.09 -23.88 10.66
N ILE A 114 -1.93 -24.38 11.09
CA ILE A 114 -0.98 -23.61 11.91
C ILE A 114 0.35 -23.50 11.18
N PHE A 115 0.82 -22.27 11.00
CA PHE A 115 2.15 -21.93 10.51
C PHE A 115 3.05 -21.61 11.68
N GLN A 116 4.22 -22.21 11.76
CA GLN A 116 5.30 -21.80 12.66
C GLN A 116 6.28 -20.91 11.91
N VAL A 117 6.62 -19.78 12.53
CA VAL A 117 7.60 -18.82 12.05
C VAL A 117 8.99 -19.28 12.48
N SER A 118 9.95 -19.29 11.57
CA SER A 118 11.39 -19.46 11.87
C SER A 118 12.16 -18.32 11.22
N LEU A 119 12.95 -17.61 12.04
CA LEU A 119 13.81 -16.52 11.60
C LEU A 119 15.25 -17.02 11.64
N GLU A 120 15.93 -16.99 10.49
CA GLU A 120 17.32 -17.41 10.36
C GLU A 120 18.19 -16.19 10.08
N GLU A 121 19.11 -15.89 11.01
CA GLU A 121 20.18 -14.92 10.85
C GLU A 121 21.51 -15.68 10.81
N GLU A 122 22.27 -15.60 9.71
CA GLU A 122 23.67 -16.04 9.70
C GLU A 122 24.48 -15.04 10.52
N THR A 123 24.91 -15.44 11.72
CA THR A 123 25.68 -14.61 12.65
C THR A 123 27.18 -14.83 12.46
N GLU A 124 27.90 -13.77 12.07
CA GLU A 124 29.25 -13.48 12.59
C GLU A 124 29.47 -11.95 12.57
N MET A 125 29.38 -11.29 13.73
CA MET A 125 30.27 -10.21 14.25
C MET A 125 29.69 -9.48 15.49
N PRO A 126 30.54 -8.86 16.34
CA PRO A 126 30.49 -8.92 17.82
C PRO A 126 29.50 -7.96 18.51
N PRO A 127 29.24 -8.16 19.82
CA PRO A 127 28.21 -7.46 20.58
C PRO A 127 28.66 -6.04 20.96
N GLU A 128 28.61 -5.13 20.01
CA GLU A 128 28.72 -3.70 20.30
C GLU A 128 27.88 -2.91 19.30
N MET A 129 26.65 -2.61 19.72
CA MET A 129 25.73 -1.54 19.29
C MET A 129 24.28 -1.97 19.56
N LEU A 130 23.99 -2.33 20.82
CA LEU A 130 22.62 -2.31 21.34
C LEU A 130 22.24 -0.87 21.68
N GLU A 131 22.07 -0.02 20.65
CA GLU A 131 21.17 1.11 20.80
C GLU A 131 19.78 0.65 20.42
N GLN A 132 18.95 0.53 21.46
CA GLN A 132 17.61 -0.03 21.47
C GLN A 132 16.74 0.53 20.33
N PRO A 133 16.02 -0.31 19.56
CA PRO A 133 15.06 0.20 18.59
C PRO A 133 13.94 0.97 19.32
N LYS A 134 13.76 2.23 18.93
CA LYS A 134 12.64 3.08 19.36
C LYS A 134 11.32 2.33 19.08
N THR A 135 10.63 1.95 20.14
CA THR A 135 9.26 1.44 20.12
C THR A 135 8.33 2.42 19.41
N TRP A 136 7.71 2.02 18.30
CA TRP A 136 6.70 2.82 17.61
C TRP A 136 5.31 2.46 18.12
N GLN A 137 4.59 3.45 18.68
CA GLN A 137 3.18 3.34 19.07
C GLN A 137 2.28 3.91 17.98
N VAL A 138 1.41 3.08 17.40
CA VAL A 138 0.30 3.52 16.54
C VAL A 138 -0.84 4.02 17.45
N LYS A 139 -1.37 5.21 17.20
CA LYS A 139 -2.52 5.77 17.94
C LYS A 139 -3.84 5.33 17.32
N THR A 140 -4.65 4.60 18.08
CA THR A 140 -6.07 4.32 17.84
C THR A 140 -6.96 5.53 18.16
N VAL A 141 -7.98 5.82 17.34
CA VAL A 141 -8.97 6.89 17.59
C VAL A 141 -10.41 6.30 17.55
N GLU A 142 -11.33 6.81 18.37
CA GLU A 142 -12.74 6.37 18.49
C GLU A 142 -13.69 7.19 17.59
N LEU A 143 -14.82 6.61 17.13
CA LEU A 143 -15.88 7.31 16.38
C LEU A 143 -16.93 7.90 17.34
N SER A 144 -17.26 9.19 17.18
CA SER A 144 -18.49 9.80 17.71
C SER A 144 -19.52 9.98 16.57
N THR A 145 -20.78 9.66 16.85
CA THR A 145 -21.89 9.61 15.88
C THR A 145 -22.29 10.97 15.32
N LEU A 146 -22.39 11.07 13.98
CA LEU A 146 -23.23 12.08 13.32
C LEU A 146 -24.34 11.36 12.52
N PRO A 147 -25.57 11.90 12.49
CA PRO A 147 -26.71 11.30 11.81
C PRO A 147 -26.53 11.33 10.29
N PRO A 148 -27.23 10.47 9.54
CA PRO A 148 -27.16 10.45 8.08
C PRO A 148 -27.85 11.69 7.54
N SER A 149 -27.11 12.56 6.85
CA SER A 149 -27.70 13.63 6.04
C SER A 149 -27.22 13.53 4.60
N LEU A 150 -28.18 13.10 3.76
CA LEU A 150 -28.42 13.35 2.33
C LEU A 150 -27.22 13.41 1.37
N GLY A 151 -27.21 12.48 0.41
CA GLY A 151 -26.56 12.66 -0.90
C GLY A 151 -26.20 11.36 -1.60
N ASP A 152 -27.04 10.94 -2.55
CA ASP A 152 -26.88 9.89 -3.57
C ASP A 152 -26.48 8.45 -3.15
N SER A 153 -27.42 7.54 -3.35
CA SER A 153 -27.38 6.09 -3.09
C SER A 153 -26.48 5.29 -4.06
N THR A 154 -25.35 5.85 -4.50
CA THR A 154 -24.42 5.19 -5.45
C THR A 154 -22.98 5.07 -4.92
N LEU A 155 -22.67 5.63 -3.76
CA LEU A 155 -21.32 5.64 -3.21
C LEU A 155 -21.03 4.38 -2.37
N THR A 156 -19.88 3.76 -2.62
CA THR A 156 -19.41 2.59 -1.87
C THR A 156 -19.14 2.99 -0.42
N THR A 157 -19.79 2.33 0.55
CA THR A 157 -19.52 2.56 1.97
C THR A 157 -18.17 1.97 2.34
N ILE A 158 -17.20 2.82 2.72
CA ILE A 158 -15.86 2.37 3.08
C ILE A 158 -15.68 2.54 4.60
N PRO A 159 -15.48 1.44 5.36
CA PRO A 159 -15.43 1.53 6.81
C PRO A 159 -14.38 2.53 7.32
N GLY A 160 -14.79 3.39 8.24
CA GLY A 160 -13.93 4.44 8.81
C GLY A 160 -13.84 5.73 7.98
N TYR A 161 -14.42 5.76 6.77
CA TYR A 161 -14.36 6.91 5.87
C TYR A 161 -15.74 7.27 5.32
N THR A 162 -16.07 8.56 5.32
CA THR A 162 -17.27 9.07 4.64
C THR A 162 -16.85 9.61 3.28
N THR A 163 -17.23 8.92 2.20
CA THR A 163 -17.01 9.41 0.84
C THR A 163 -17.87 10.66 0.61
N LEU A 164 -17.24 11.74 0.17
CA LEU A 164 -17.90 13.01 -0.11
C LEU A 164 -18.15 13.16 -1.60
N ASN A 165 -17.09 13.09 -2.42
CA ASN A 165 -17.17 13.34 -3.86
C ASN A 165 -16.28 12.34 -4.62
N LEU A 166 -16.68 11.96 -5.83
CA LEU A 166 -15.76 11.30 -6.78
C LEU A 166 -14.79 12.34 -7.36
N LEU A 167 -13.49 12.14 -7.15
CA LEU A 167 -12.42 13.00 -7.71
C LEU A 167 -11.96 12.53 -9.08
N GLY A 168 -12.00 11.22 -9.34
CA GLY A 168 -11.59 10.67 -10.63
C GLY A 168 -11.86 9.18 -10.77
N LYS A 169 -11.98 8.74 -12.02
CA LYS A 169 -12.17 7.33 -12.39
C LYS A 169 -11.18 6.97 -13.48
N GLY A 170 -10.41 5.90 -13.28
CA GLY A 170 -9.37 5.46 -14.20
C GLY A 170 -9.25 3.95 -14.28
N GLY A 171 -8.29 3.47 -15.08
CA GLY A 171 -8.11 2.03 -15.35
C GLY A 171 -7.69 1.18 -14.14
N CYS A 172 -7.24 1.80 -13.04
CA CYS A 172 -6.88 1.11 -11.80
C CYS A 172 -7.94 1.24 -10.69
N GLY A 173 -9.05 1.96 -10.95
CA GLY A 173 -10.16 2.14 -10.02
C GLY A 173 -10.61 3.59 -9.87
N GLU A 174 -11.23 3.90 -8.73
CA GLU A 174 -11.88 5.18 -8.46
C GLU A 174 -11.20 5.91 -7.32
N VAL A 175 -11.15 7.23 -7.39
CA VAL A 175 -10.57 8.09 -6.35
C VAL A 175 -11.66 8.99 -5.83
N TYR A 176 -11.87 8.97 -4.52
CA TYR A 176 -12.88 9.76 -3.82
C TYR A 176 -12.21 10.77 -2.90
N LEU A 177 -12.77 11.97 -2.82
CA LEU A 177 -12.60 12.82 -1.65
C LEU A 177 -13.41 12.16 -0.55
N ALA A 178 -12.75 11.80 0.53
CA ALA A 178 -13.42 11.24 1.68
C ALA A 178 -12.95 11.94 2.95
N LYS A 179 -13.76 11.85 3.99
CA LYS A 179 -13.45 12.31 5.33
C LYS A 179 -13.10 11.10 6.18
N ASN A 180 -11.96 11.13 6.84
CA ASN A 180 -11.67 10.16 7.89
C ASN A 180 -12.65 10.41 9.05
N ASN A 181 -13.46 9.41 9.40
CA ASN A 181 -14.54 9.58 10.38
C ASN A 181 -14.00 9.82 11.80
N GLN A 182 -12.76 9.45 12.08
CA GLN A 182 -12.12 9.63 13.37
C GLN A 182 -11.41 10.99 13.46
N THR A 183 -10.52 11.28 12.51
CA THR A 183 -9.71 12.52 12.56
C THR A 183 -10.43 13.73 11.98
N GLN A 184 -11.55 13.50 11.28
CA GLN A 184 -12.28 14.50 10.48
C GLN A 184 -11.42 15.10 9.35
N GLU A 185 -10.23 14.55 9.10
CA GLU A 185 -9.31 14.96 8.04
C GLU A 185 -9.89 14.59 6.67
N LEU A 186 -9.76 15.51 5.72
CA LEU A 186 -10.06 15.23 4.31
C LEU A 186 -8.88 14.47 3.69
N ILE A 187 -9.19 13.36 3.01
CA ILE A 187 -8.22 12.48 2.37
C ILE A 187 -8.67 12.16 0.95
N ALA A 188 -7.72 11.77 0.11
CA ALA A 188 -8.00 11.17 -1.18
C ALA A 188 -7.99 9.64 -1.03
N LEU A 189 -9.11 8.99 -1.27
CA LEU A 189 -9.30 7.55 -1.11
C LEU A 189 -9.35 6.88 -2.48
N LYS A 190 -8.33 6.08 -2.80
CA LYS A 190 -8.27 5.32 -4.05
C LYS A 190 -8.71 3.88 -3.81
N THR A 191 -9.73 3.42 -4.53
CA THR A 191 -10.24 2.05 -4.49
C THR A 191 -9.79 1.28 -5.73
N MET A 192 -9.64 -0.04 -5.59
CA MET A 192 -9.55 -0.97 -6.72
C MET A 192 -10.87 -1.71 -6.85
N LEU A 193 -11.56 -1.52 -7.98
CA LEU A 193 -12.85 -2.14 -8.23
C LEU A 193 -12.75 -3.68 -8.27
N PRO A 194 -13.75 -4.42 -7.76
CA PRO A 194 -13.76 -5.88 -7.74
C PRO A 194 -13.55 -6.53 -9.12
N GLU A 195 -14.05 -5.92 -10.19
CA GLU A 195 -13.90 -6.40 -11.58
C GLU A 195 -12.42 -6.42 -12.02
N VAL A 196 -11.61 -5.51 -11.47
CA VAL A 196 -10.17 -5.36 -11.74
C VAL A 196 -9.33 -6.29 -10.86
N THR A 197 -9.85 -6.74 -9.71
CA THR A 197 -9.13 -7.66 -8.80
C THR A 197 -8.86 -9.05 -9.41
N ASN A 198 -9.53 -9.41 -10.52
CA ASN A 198 -9.24 -10.65 -11.25
C ASN A 198 -8.03 -10.54 -12.18
N ASN A 199 -7.44 -9.34 -12.34
CA ASN A 199 -6.25 -9.11 -13.14
C ASN A 199 -5.00 -8.98 -12.23
N PRO A 200 -4.10 -9.99 -12.23
CA PRO A 200 -2.89 -9.96 -11.40
C PRO A 200 -1.99 -8.75 -11.68
N ASN A 201 -1.99 -8.24 -12.91
CA ASN A 201 -1.19 -7.06 -13.26
C ASN A 201 -1.73 -5.78 -12.61
N ALA A 202 -3.06 -5.68 -12.41
CA ALA A 202 -3.65 -4.51 -11.77
C ALA A 202 -3.39 -4.52 -10.26
N ILE A 203 -3.49 -5.69 -9.61
CA ILE A 203 -3.11 -5.87 -8.20
C ILE A 203 -1.62 -5.53 -8.01
N ASN A 204 -0.74 -6.06 -8.85
CA ASN A 204 0.69 -5.77 -8.75
C ASN A 204 1.01 -4.28 -8.95
N ARG A 205 0.29 -3.58 -9.83
CA ARG A 205 0.44 -2.12 -10.00
C ARG A 205 -0.01 -1.35 -8.77
N PHE A 206 -1.13 -1.74 -8.17
CA PHE A 206 -1.67 -1.11 -6.96
C PHE A 206 -0.79 -1.33 -5.74
N LEU A 207 -0.31 -2.56 -5.52
CA LEU A 207 0.65 -2.85 -4.46
C LEU A 207 1.98 -2.10 -4.69
N ARG A 208 2.45 -2.03 -5.94
CA ARG A 208 3.64 -1.25 -6.28
C ARG A 208 3.43 0.24 -6.01
N GLU A 209 2.27 0.79 -6.30
CA GLU A 209 1.95 2.19 -6.02
C GLU A 209 2.01 2.48 -4.51
N ILE A 210 1.46 1.59 -3.69
CA ILE A 210 1.54 1.67 -2.22
C ILE A 210 3.01 1.63 -1.77
N GLU A 211 3.78 0.62 -2.18
CA GLU A 211 5.18 0.46 -1.76
C GLU A 211 6.07 1.63 -2.20
N ASN A 212 5.94 2.06 -3.45
CA ASN A 212 6.69 3.20 -3.97
C ASN A 212 6.38 4.49 -3.21
N THR A 213 5.10 4.75 -2.96
CA THR A 213 4.67 5.98 -2.25
C THR A 213 5.04 5.93 -0.77
N LYS A 214 5.00 4.74 -0.15
CA LYS A 214 5.41 4.50 1.24
C LYS A 214 6.90 4.79 1.47
N ALA A 215 7.74 4.53 0.48
CA ALA A 215 9.18 4.80 0.54
C ALA A 215 9.52 6.30 0.45
N LEU A 216 8.57 7.16 0.04
CA LEU A 216 8.79 8.58 -0.15
C LEU A 216 8.20 9.39 1.01
N ASN A 217 8.98 10.33 1.54
CA ASN A 217 8.53 11.29 2.53
C ASN A 217 9.17 12.66 2.28
N HIS A 218 8.48 13.49 1.51
CA HIS A 218 8.96 14.82 1.09
C HIS A 218 7.78 15.80 0.99
N PRO A 219 7.95 17.10 1.34
CA PRO A 219 6.88 18.09 1.23
C PRO A 219 6.25 18.16 -0.17
N ASN A 220 7.04 17.96 -1.22
CA ASN A 220 6.59 17.99 -2.62
C ASN A 220 6.17 16.64 -3.21
N VAL A 221 5.93 15.63 -2.38
CA VAL A 221 5.40 14.33 -2.79
C VAL A 221 4.14 14.03 -2.01
N VAL A 222 3.12 13.51 -2.69
CA VAL A 222 1.86 13.11 -2.06
C VAL A 222 2.12 11.97 -1.09
N LYS A 223 1.79 12.20 0.18
CA LYS A 223 1.99 11.24 1.26
C LYS A 223 0.91 10.16 1.25
N LEU A 224 1.34 8.90 1.29
CA LEU A 224 0.50 7.77 1.67
C LEU A 224 0.15 7.87 3.16
N LYS A 225 -1.14 7.83 3.47
CA LYS A 225 -1.66 7.88 4.84
C LYS A 225 -1.85 6.45 5.36
N ASP A 226 -2.72 5.68 4.72
CA ASP A 226 -3.03 4.30 5.11
C ASP A 226 -3.44 3.45 3.90
N TYR A 227 -3.54 2.13 4.09
CA TYR A 227 -4.06 1.18 3.10
C TYR A 227 -4.82 0.05 3.79
N TYR A 228 -5.87 -0.43 3.13
CA TYR A 228 -6.87 -1.33 3.70
C TYR A 228 -7.45 -2.26 2.62
N TYR A 229 -8.13 -3.29 3.09
CA TYR A 229 -8.99 -4.12 2.27
C TYR A 229 -10.23 -4.48 3.08
N CYS A 230 -11.40 -4.29 2.50
CA CYS A 230 -12.65 -4.61 3.15
C CYS A 230 -13.61 -5.19 2.12
N GLU A 231 -14.31 -6.28 2.46
CA GLU A 231 -15.39 -6.85 1.64
C GLU A 231 -15.07 -7.02 0.14
N HIS A 232 -13.85 -7.44 -0.20
CA HIS A 232 -13.37 -7.60 -1.59
C HIS A 232 -12.96 -6.31 -2.32
N LEU A 233 -12.86 -5.19 -1.61
CA LEU A 233 -12.38 -3.91 -2.09
C LEU A 233 -11.00 -3.59 -1.49
N PHE A 234 -9.98 -3.44 -2.33
CA PHE A 234 -8.72 -2.84 -1.90
C PHE A 234 -8.85 -1.32 -1.96
N PHE A 235 -8.35 -0.62 -0.94
CA PHE A 235 -8.27 0.83 -0.99
C PHE A 235 -7.10 1.38 -0.18
N PHE A 236 -6.61 2.55 -0.56
CA PHE A 236 -5.63 3.29 0.24
C PHE A 236 -5.96 4.76 0.27
N THR A 237 -5.45 5.45 1.27
CA THR A 237 -5.68 6.86 1.53
C THR A 237 -4.40 7.63 1.33
N LEU A 238 -4.52 8.75 0.64
CA LEU A 238 -3.48 9.71 0.38
C LEU A 238 -3.86 11.03 1.05
N GLU A 239 -2.88 11.88 1.31
CA GLU A 239 -3.18 13.27 1.64
C GLU A 239 -4.00 13.93 0.52
N TYR A 240 -5.03 14.68 0.92
CA TYR A 240 -5.86 15.42 -0.02
C TYR A 240 -5.25 16.77 -0.35
N CYS A 241 -5.02 17.02 -1.65
CA CYS A 241 -4.54 18.30 -2.16
C CYS A 241 -5.74 19.17 -2.57
N ASN A 242 -6.12 20.11 -1.71
CA ASN A 242 -7.32 20.95 -1.86
C ASN A 242 -7.25 22.00 -2.99
N GLY A 243 -6.08 22.28 -3.56
CA GLY A 243 -5.89 23.22 -4.67
C GLY A 243 -6.09 22.59 -6.06
N GLY A 244 -6.39 21.29 -6.14
CA GLY A 244 -6.57 20.57 -7.41
C GLY A 244 -5.24 20.31 -8.14
N SER A 245 -5.32 19.80 -9.36
CA SER A 245 -4.14 19.53 -10.18
C SER A 245 -3.70 20.76 -10.99
N ILE A 246 -2.45 20.77 -11.44
CA ILE A 246 -1.95 21.78 -12.38
C ILE A 246 -2.76 21.77 -13.68
N TRP A 247 -3.26 20.60 -14.09
CA TRP A 247 -4.19 20.52 -15.20
C TRP A 247 -5.47 21.36 -14.97
N ASN A 248 -6.04 21.30 -13.77
CA ASN A 248 -7.21 22.12 -13.43
C ASN A 248 -6.86 23.61 -13.38
N LEU A 249 -5.69 23.96 -12.85
CA LEU A 249 -5.19 25.35 -12.85
C LEU A 249 -5.01 25.88 -14.28
N MET A 250 -4.40 25.09 -15.16
CA MET A 250 -4.24 25.44 -16.57
C MET A 250 -5.60 25.66 -17.23
N GLN A 251 -6.55 24.75 -17.02
CA GLN A 251 -7.90 24.88 -17.59
C GLN A 251 -8.60 26.19 -17.18
N SER A 252 -8.48 26.60 -15.92
CA SER A 252 -9.09 27.84 -15.44
C SER A 252 -8.42 29.12 -15.97
N HIS A 253 -7.21 29.02 -16.53
CA HIS A 253 -6.42 30.14 -17.08
C HIS A 253 -6.27 30.08 -18.60
N GLY A 254 -7.15 29.35 -19.31
CA GLY A 254 -7.09 29.26 -20.77
C GLY A 254 -5.93 28.42 -21.30
N TYR A 255 -5.50 27.41 -20.53
CA TYR A 255 -4.39 26.49 -20.80
C TYR A 255 -3.00 27.10 -20.82
N GLN A 256 -2.85 28.36 -20.43
CA GLN A 256 -1.57 29.07 -20.37
C GLN A 256 -1.40 29.69 -18.99
N LEU A 257 -0.24 29.44 -18.37
CA LEU A 257 0.15 30.08 -17.12
C LEU A 257 1.27 31.08 -17.41
N SER A 258 1.24 32.23 -16.73
CA SER A 258 2.35 33.18 -16.80
C SER A 258 3.62 32.56 -16.23
N VAL A 259 4.77 33.06 -16.67
CA VAL A 259 6.08 32.60 -16.18
C VAL A 259 6.18 32.73 -14.66
N ASP A 260 5.66 33.83 -14.11
CA ASP A 260 5.67 34.11 -12.66
C ASP A 260 4.89 33.08 -11.84
N VAL A 261 3.89 32.42 -12.44
CA VAL A 261 3.12 31.34 -11.80
C VAL A 261 3.77 29.98 -12.08
N ALA A 262 4.21 29.74 -13.31
CA ALA A 262 4.72 28.45 -13.74
C ALA A 262 6.08 28.11 -13.10
N VAL A 263 6.99 29.07 -12.98
CA VAL A 263 8.36 28.83 -12.49
C VAL A 263 8.37 28.32 -11.04
N PRO A 264 7.69 28.95 -10.07
CA PRO A 264 7.63 28.43 -8.69
C PRO A 264 7.05 27.01 -8.62
N ILE A 265 6.08 26.69 -9.48
CA ILE A 265 5.47 25.37 -9.53
C ILE A 265 6.47 24.33 -10.02
N ILE A 266 7.19 24.65 -11.09
CA ILE A 266 8.21 23.77 -11.68
C ILE A 266 9.34 23.52 -10.68
N LEU A 267 9.84 24.55 -10.00
CA LEU A 267 10.92 24.40 -9.02
C LEU A 267 10.53 23.43 -7.89
N GLN A 268 9.36 23.61 -7.28
CA GLN A 268 8.89 22.69 -6.24
C GLN A 268 8.66 21.25 -6.75
N ALA A 269 8.17 21.10 -7.98
CA ALA A 269 8.06 19.77 -8.59
C ALA A 269 9.45 19.15 -8.82
N LEU A 270 10.45 19.94 -9.24
CA LEU A 270 11.82 19.47 -9.40
C LEU A 270 12.43 19.06 -8.07
N ASP A 271 12.18 19.79 -6.98
CA ASP A 271 12.64 19.40 -5.63
C ASP A 271 12.08 18.02 -5.23
N GLY A 272 10.78 17.80 -5.47
CA GLY A 272 10.14 16.50 -5.23
C GLY A 272 10.69 15.37 -6.10
N LEU A 273 10.99 15.66 -7.38
CA LEU A 273 11.61 14.70 -8.30
C LEU A 273 13.05 14.39 -7.92
N GLU A 274 13.86 15.39 -7.58
CA GLU A 274 15.23 15.22 -7.12
C GLU A 274 15.28 14.36 -5.87
N TYR A 275 14.40 14.63 -4.90
CA TYR A 275 14.24 13.78 -3.74
C TYR A 275 13.91 12.33 -4.14
N ALA A 276 12.87 12.12 -4.96
CA ALA A 276 12.50 10.78 -5.39
C ALA A 276 13.64 10.07 -6.14
N HIS A 277 14.38 10.79 -6.96
CA HIS A 277 15.54 10.28 -7.70
C HIS A 277 16.76 9.94 -6.82
N ASN A 278 16.82 10.48 -5.61
CA ASN A 278 17.86 10.15 -4.65
C ASN A 278 17.38 9.24 -3.52
N ALA A 279 16.07 9.02 -3.39
CA ALA A 279 15.49 8.16 -2.37
C ALA A 279 16.04 6.75 -2.45
N GLU A 280 16.41 6.18 -1.32
CA GLU A 280 16.75 4.77 -1.23
C GLU A 280 15.47 3.97 -1.39
N ILE A 281 15.44 3.13 -2.41
CA ILE A 281 14.34 2.21 -2.66
C ILE A 281 14.80 0.85 -2.17
N PRO A 282 14.23 0.36 -1.06
CA PRO A 282 14.54 -0.96 -0.57
C PRO A 282 14.18 -1.99 -1.65
N TYR A 283 15.02 -3.03 -1.81
CA TYR A 283 14.62 -4.27 -2.49
C TYR A 283 14.26 -4.14 -3.98
N VAL A 284 15.19 -3.61 -4.76
CA VAL A 284 15.13 -3.52 -6.23
C VAL A 284 15.63 -4.82 -6.86
N LYS A 285 14.76 -5.49 -7.63
CA LYS A 285 15.06 -6.76 -8.31
C LYS A 285 15.98 -6.58 -9.50
N LYS A 286 17.24 -7.00 -9.36
CA LYS A 286 18.27 -7.00 -10.42
C LYS A 286 17.98 -8.05 -11.49
N ALA A 287 18.71 -7.94 -12.60
CA ALA A 287 18.60 -8.84 -13.74
C ALA A 287 18.92 -10.31 -13.40
N ASP A 288 19.76 -10.54 -12.39
CA ASP A 288 20.11 -11.87 -11.86
C ASP A 288 19.05 -12.43 -10.89
N GLY A 289 17.98 -11.68 -10.64
CA GLY A 289 16.91 -12.05 -9.71
C GLY A 289 17.18 -11.67 -8.26
N SER A 290 18.38 -11.21 -7.90
CA SER A 290 18.72 -10.77 -6.56
C SER A 290 18.10 -9.41 -6.23
N LEU A 291 17.83 -9.17 -4.96
CA LEU A 291 17.41 -7.85 -4.46
C LEU A 291 18.61 -7.09 -3.93
N SER A 292 18.68 -5.80 -4.26
CA SER A 292 19.54 -4.86 -3.55
C SER A 292 18.77 -3.63 -3.12
N MET A 293 19.34 -2.85 -2.21
CA MET A 293 18.96 -1.44 -2.12
C MET A 293 19.23 -0.83 -3.48
N GLY A 294 18.18 -0.32 -4.12
CA GLY A 294 18.35 0.46 -5.34
C GLY A 294 18.28 1.93 -4.99
N ARG A 295 19.01 2.73 -5.72
CA ARG A 295 18.92 4.18 -5.55
C ARG A 295 17.93 4.76 -6.54
N GLY A 296 17.17 5.72 -6.07
CA GLY A 296 16.28 6.57 -6.85
C GLY A 296 15.05 5.88 -7.40
N LEU A 297 13.96 6.63 -7.49
CA LEU A 297 12.69 6.20 -8.05
C LEU A 297 12.27 7.16 -9.18
N VAL A 298 12.32 6.68 -10.42
CA VAL A 298 11.84 7.43 -11.58
C VAL A 298 10.33 7.32 -11.66
N HIS A 299 9.61 8.43 -11.67
CA HIS A 299 8.14 8.45 -11.67
C HIS A 299 7.49 7.90 -12.95
N ARG A 300 8.04 8.23 -14.13
CA ARG A 300 7.63 7.76 -15.47
C ARG A 300 6.23 8.15 -15.99
N ASP A 301 5.47 8.96 -15.28
CA ASP A 301 4.18 9.52 -15.76
C ASP A 301 3.97 10.95 -15.24
N ILE A 302 5.00 11.78 -15.35
CA ILE A 302 4.92 13.19 -14.98
C ILE A 302 4.10 13.93 -16.02
N LYS A 303 3.00 14.54 -15.56
CA LYS A 303 2.07 15.33 -16.36
C LYS A 303 1.31 16.30 -15.44
N PRO A 304 0.71 17.38 -15.98
CA PRO A 304 -0.03 18.35 -15.16
C PRO A 304 -1.15 17.75 -14.30
N ALA A 305 -1.75 16.63 -14.72
CA ALA A 305 -2.80 15.94 -13.96
C ALA A 305 -2.28 15.17 -12.73
N ASN A 306 -0.97 14.90 -12.65
CA ASN A 306 -0.33 14.18 -11.54
C ASN A 306 0.46 15.12 -10.61
N ILE A 307 0.42 16.44 -10.87
CA ILE A 307 1.02 17.47 -10.03
C ILE A 307 -0.13 18.24 -9.41
N PHE A 308 -0.15 18.33 -8.08
CA PHE A 308 -1.23 18.88 -7.28
C PHE A 308 -0.79 20.10 -6.48
N LEU A 309 -1.76 20.93 -6.13
CA LEU A 309 -1.59 22.09 -5.27
C LEU A 309 -2.25 21.80 -3.92
N SER A 310 -1.51 22.06 -2.85
CA SER A 310 -2.01 22.01 -1.47
C SER A 310 -1.91 23.42 -0.90
N ASN A 311 -3.06 24.05 -0.69
CA ASN A 311 -3.17 25.37 -0.10
C ASN A 311 -3.26 25.24 1.42
N ASN A 312 -2.26 25.80 2.09
CA ASN A 312 -2.17 25.85 3.54
C ASN A 312 -3.01 27.01 4.11
N VAL A 313 -3.22 26.98 5.43
CA VAL A 313 -4.02 27.99 6.15
C VAL A 313 -3.38 29.38 6.11
N ASP A 314 -2.06 29.46 5.98
CA ASP A 314 -1.28 30.70 5.84
C ASP A 314 -1.28 31.26 4.40
N ASN A 315 -2.15 30.75 3.52
CA ASN A 315 -2.20 31.03 2.08
C ASN A 315 -0.93 30.64 1.30
N SER A 316 -0.01 29.86 1.90
CA SER A 316 1.07 29.27 1.12
C SER A 316 0.55 28.10 0.27
N THR A 317 1.05 27.98 -0.96
CA THR A 317 0.72 26.87 -1.86
C THR A 317 1.93 25.96 -2.02
N VAL A 318 1.75 24.69 -1.66
CA VAL A 318 2.76 23.65 -1.81
C VAL A 318 2.40 22.78 -3.01
N VAL A 319 3.37 22.56 -3.90
CA VAL A 319 3.22 21.64 -5.03
C VAL A 319 3.55 20.23 -4.60
N LYS A 320 2.72 19.26 -4.97
CA LYS A 320 2.89 17.85 -4.60
C LYS A 320 2.75 16.93 -5.81
N ILE A 321 3.67 15.99 -5.96
CA ILE A 321 3.65 14.98 -7.03
C ILE A 321 2.93 13.72 -6.55
N ALA A 322 1.98 13.21 -7.34
CA ALA A 322 1.19 12.02 -7.05
C ALA A 322 1.31 10.96 -8.15
N ASP A 323 0.83 9.74 -7.87
CA ASP A 323 0.70 8.63 -8.83
C ASP A 323 2.03 7.98 -9.29
N TYR A 324 2.73 7.35 -8.33
CA TYR A 324 3.93 6.54 -8.59
C TYR A 324 3.62 5.12 -9.10
N GLY A 325 2.42 4.89 -9.66
CA GLY A 325 1.97 3.56 -10.10
C GLY A 325 2.79 2.97 -11.27
N LEU A 326 3.49 3.80 -12.04
CA LEU A 326 4.42 3.40 -13.11
C LEU A 326 5.90 3.51 -12.73
N ALA A 327 6.20 3.91 -11.50
CA ALA A 327 7.55 4.25 -11.09
C ALA A 327 8.49 3.02 -11.03
N LYS A 328 9.78 3.25 -11.28
CA LYS A 328 10.84 2.21 -11.33
C LYS A 328 12.15 2.75 -10.77
N ALA A 329 12.93 1.91 -10.10
CA ALA A 329 14.21 2.34 -9.52
C ALA A 329 15.29 2.66 -10.58
N PHE A 330 16.21 3.61 -10.31
CA PHE A 330 17.23 4.05 -11.28
C PHE A 330 18.17 2.92 -11.70
N ASP A 331 18.58 2.05 -10.78
CA ASP A 331 19.50 0.94 -11.09
C ASP A 331 18.90 -0.06 -12.09
N LEU A 332 17.57 -0.07 -12.24
CA LEU A 332 16.88 -0.83 -13.28
C LEU A 332 16.51 0.00 -14.52
N ALA A 333 16.59 1.32 -14.45
CA ALA A 333 16.36 2.22 -15.57
C ALA A 333 17.62 2.36 -16.44
N GLY A 334 18.82 2.20 -15.85
CA GLY A 334 20.11 2.44 -16.52
C GLY A 334 20.62 1.32 -17.44
N LEU A 335 20.34 0.04 -17.18
CA LEU A 335 21.00 -1.06 -17.91
C LEU A 335 20.16 -2.33 -18.11
N SER A 336 18.87 -2.36 -17.76
CA SER A 336 18.02 -3.50 -18.15
C SER A 336 17.51 -3.27 -19.57
N GLY A 337 17.96 -4.09 -20.53
CA GLY A 337 17.33 -4.32 -21.83
C GLY A 337 15.90 -4.88 -21.74
N GLN A 338 15.17 -4.48 -20.70
CA GLN A 338 13.76 -4.72 -20.44
C GLN A 338 13.03 -3.37 -20.35
N THR A 339 13.17 -2.55 -21.39
CA THR A 339 11.94 -2.17 -22.09
C THR A 339 11.36 -3.49 -22.58
N ILE A 340 10.42 -4.09 -21.84
CA ILE A 340 9.55 -5.08 -22.48
C ILE A 340 8.83 -4.29 -23.57
N THR A 341 9.36 -4.40 -24.78
CA THR A 341 8.79 -3.90 -26.03
C THR A 341 7.35 -4.41 -26.09
N GLY A 342 6.40 -3.55 -25.70
CA GLY A 342 4.99 -3.90 -25.65
C GLY A 342 4.16 -3.19 -24.58
N ASN A 343 4.72 -2.80 -23.43
CA ASN A 343 3.96 -2.07 -22.40
C ASN A 343 4.11 -0.54 -22.61
N LYS A 344 3.27 0.03 -23.49
CA LYS A 344 3.07 1.49 -23.56
C LYS A 344 2.33 1.94 -22.30
N GLY A 345 3.06 2.43 -21.29
CA GLY A 345 2.52 3.08 -20.11
C GLY A 345 3.04 4.51 -20.04
N GLY A 346 2.13 5.46 -19.88
CA GLY A 346 2.41 6.90 -19.93
C GLY A 346 1.37 7.62 -20.79
N THR A 347 1.15 8.89 -20.51
CA THR A 347 0.20 9.71 -21.29
C THR A 347 0.89 10.18 -22.57
N PHE A 348 0.41 9.76 -23.76
CA PHE A 348 1.09 9.93 -25.06
C PHE A 348 1.80 11.28 -25.32
N PRO A 349 1.20 12.45 -25.03
CA PRO A 349 1.86 13.74 -25.27
C PRO A 349 3.09 14.02 -24.37
N PHE A 350 3.23 13.28 -23.28
CA PHE A 350 4.30 13.45 -22.29
C PHE A 350 5.34 12.32 -22.34
N MET A 351 5.26 11.43 -23.32
CA MET A 351 6.25 10.38 -23.51
C MET A 351 7.52 10.94 -24.16
N PRO A 352 8.72 10.59 -23.66
CA PRO A 352 9.95 11.02 -24.29
C PRO A 352 10.08 10.41 -25.69
N ILE A 353 10.59 11.20 -26.64
CA ILE A 353 11.02 10.69 -27.94
C ILE A 353 12.32 9.94 -27.71
N ILE A 354 12.25 8.61 -27.74
CA ILE A 354 13.44 7.76 -27.71
C ILE A 354 13.91 7.65 -29.16
N ASN A 355 14.88 8.48 -29.54
CA ASN A 355 15.61 8.29 -30.79
C ASN A 355 16.57 7.10 -30.57
N TYR A 356 16.33 6.01 -31.30
CA TYR A 356 17.18 4.83 -31.31
C TYR A 356 18.43 5.06 -32.16
#